data_AF-A0AAP0N5R2-F1
#
_entry.id   AF-A0AAP0N5R2-F1
#
_cell.length_a   1.000
_cell.length_b   1.000
_cell.length_c   1.000
_cell.angle_alpha   90.00
_cell.angle_beta   90.00
_cell.angle_gamma   90.00
#
_symmetry.space_group_name_H-M   'P 1'
#
loop_
_entity.id
_entity.type
_entity.pdbx_description
1 polymer ?
#
loop_
_entity_poly.entity_id
_entity_poly.type
_entity_poly.pdbx_seq_one_letter_code
_entity_poly.pdbx_strand_id
1 'polypeptide(L)'
;MSYNRVDEVDYMAEAEEGEMMDFEEMDEDNHGRGGGEMGRDGYDVLTKVTDTTSAEARKGKDIQGIPWDKLSITRGKYRLTRLEQYKNYENIPSSGEAVDKECKQVEKGGNYYEFFHNSRHVKPTILHFQLRNLVWATSKHDVYLMSNYSVMHWSSLSSNLSEVLNFTGHVAPTEKHAGSLLEGFTQTQISTLAVKDNFLVAGGFQGELTCKRLDKNGVSFCTRTTYDENAITNAVEIYDRPSGGIHFMASNNDCGIREYDMERFQLLNHFRFPWPVNHTSVSPDRKLVTIVGDHLDGLLVDSRNGKTVSPVVGHLDYSFASAWHPDGRVFATGNQDKTCRVWDIRNLSSPTAILKGNLGAVRSIRFSSDGQFMVVAEPADFVHVYSTKGDYKRRQEIDFFGEISGVSLSPDDESLYIGIWDRTYASLLQYNKRHTYGYLDSYV
;
A
#
# COMPACT_ATOMS: atom_id res chain seq x y z
N MET A 1 2.64 -15.15 -48.19
CA MET A 1 2.27 -16.26 -47.29
C MET A 1 2.02 -15.64 -45.93
N SER A 2 0.82 -15.87 -45.41
CA SER A 2 0.15 -15.12 -44.35
C SER A 2 0.87 -15.18 -43.00
N TYR A 3 1.10 -14.02 -42.40
CA TYR A 3 1.38 -13.85 -40.97
C TYR A 3 0.05 -13.95 -40.22
N ASN A 4 -0.09 -14.95 -39.34
CA ASN A 4 -1.25 -15.03 -38.45
C ASN A 4 -1.07 -14.09 -37.27
N ARG A 5 -1.91 -13.08 -37.30
CA ARG A 5 -2.33 -12.17 -36.24
C ARG A 5 -3.09 -12.99 -35.20
N VAL A 6 -2.65 -12.95 -33.95
CA VAL A 6 -3.44 -13.38 -32.78
C VAL A 6 -3.62 -12.13 -31.93
N ASP A 7 -4.61 -11.33 -32.34
CA ASP A 7 -5.23 -10.30 -31.50
C ASP A 7 -6.50 -10.95 -30.94
N GLU A 8 -6.57 -11.10 -29.62
CA GLU A 8 -7.78 -11.09 -28.76
C GLU A 8 -7.34 -11.56 -27.37
N VAL A 9 -6.90 -10.61 -26.53
CA VAL A 9 -6.85 -10.81 -25.08
C VAL A 9 -8.06 -10.04 -24.55
N ASP A 10 -9.12 -10.77 -24.22
CA ASP A 10 -10.33 -10.24 -23.62
C ASP A 10 -9.98 -9.49 -22.34
N TYR A 11 -10.31 -8.20 -22.33
CA TYR A 11 -10.23 -7.34 -21.16
C TYR A 11 -11.28 -7.79 -20.15
N MET A 12 -10.84 -8.44 -19.07
CA MET A 12 -11.71 -8.74 -17.94
C MET A 12 -11.96 -7.48 -17.11
N ALA A 13 -12.94 -6.69 -17.55
CA ALA A 13 -13.79 -5.91 -16.66
C ALA A 13 -14.88 -6.79 -15.98
N GLU A 14 -14.83 -8.11 -16.18
CA GLU A 14 -15.73 -9.11 -15.60
C GLU A 14 -14.95 -10.27 -14.92
N ALA A 15 -13.82 -9.98 -14.25
CA ALA A 15 -13.18 -10.95 -13.37
C ALA A 15 -13.82 -10.91 -11.98
N GLU A 16 -14.84 -11.77 -11.83
CA GLU A 16 -15.22 -12.47 -10.61
C GLU A 16 -15.75 -11.64 -9.44
N GLU A 17 -17.08 -11.54 -9.39
CA GLU A 17 -17.86 -11.87 -8.17
C GLU A 17 -17.56 -13.33 -7.75
N GLY A 18 -16.30 -13.64 -7.48
CA GLY A 18 -15.82 -14.94 -7.04
C GLY A 18 -16.07 -15.06 -5.56
N GLU A 19 -17.27 -15.55 -5.23
CA GLU A 19 -17.66 -16.17 -3.96
C GLU A 19 -16.84 -15.71 -2.75
N MET A 20 -17.18 -14.52 -2.25
CA MET A 20 -17.16 -14.34 -0.80
C MET A 20 -18.05 -15.46 -0.26
N MET A 21 -17.48 -16.48 0.41
CA MET A 21 -18.28 -17.48 1.10
C MET A 21 -19.25 -16.73 2.03
N ASP A 22 -20.50 -16.67 1.59
CA ASP A 22 -21.63 -16.35 2.44
C ASP A 22 -21.61 -17.39 3.56
N PHE A 23 -21.40 -16.91 4.77
CA PHE A 23 -21.72 -17.71 5.94
C PHE A 23 -23.25 -17.78 5.95
N GLU A 24 -23.80 -18.84 5.35
CA GLU A 24 -25.22 -19.16 5.44
C GLU A 24 -25.64 -19.12 6.92
N GLU A 25 -26.62 -18.28 7.23
CA GLU A 25 -27.41 -18.39 8.45
C GLU A 25 -28.08 -19.76 8.41
N MET A 26 -27.61 -20.66 9.28
CA MET A 26 -28.28 -21.93 9.52
C MET A 26 -29.53 -21.63 10.36
N ASP A 27 -30.63 -21.33 9.68
CA ASP A 27 -31.99 -21.40 10.23
C ASP A 27 -32.28 -22.85 10.61
N GLU A 28 -32.25 -23.16 11.91
CA GLU A 28 -32.98 -24.30 12.46
C GLU A 28 -34.25 -23.78 13.15
N ASP A 29 -35.36 -23.92 12.43
CA ASP A 29 -36.70 -23.99 12.99
C ASP A 29 -36.75 -25.09 14.05
N ASN A 30 -36.89 -24.70 15.32
CA ASN A 30 -37.52 -25.59 16.30
C ASN A 30 -38.43 -24.81 17.25
N HIS A 31 -39.74 -25.03 17.09
CA HIS A 31 -40.78 -24.52 17.95
C HIS A 31 -40.63 -25.05 19.39
N GLY A 32 -40.40 -24.13 20.34
CA GLY A 32 -40.45 -24.45 21.77
C GLY A 32 -40.65 -23.20 22.63
N ARG A 33 -41.88 -22.99 23.09
CA ARG A 33 -42.31 -21.94 24.02
C ARG A 33 -41.37 -21.75 25.21
N GLY A 34 -40.98 -20.51 25.49
CA GLY A 34 -40.38 -20.11 26.76
C GLY A 34 -39.97 -18.64 26.76
N GLY A 35 -40.86 -17.76 27.20
CA GLY A 35 -40.58 -16.33 27.33
C GLY A 35 -39.50 -16.05 28.37
N GLY A 36 -38.53 -15.22 27.98
CA GLY A 36 -37.58 -14.58 28.88
C GLY A 36 -37.03 -13.34 28.16
N GLU A 37 -37.47 -12.16 28.59
CA GLU A 37 -36.92 -10.88 28.15
C GLU A 37 -35.43 -10.83 28.50
N MET A 38 -34.55 -11.15 27.53
CA MET A 38 -33.18 -10.63 27.57
C MET A 38 -33.20 -9.25 26.91
N GLY A 39 -32.97 -8.24 27.74
CA GLY A 39 -32.95 -6.85 27.35
C GLY A 39 -31.96 -6.58 26.21
N ARG A 40 -32.36 -5.61 25.38
CA ARG A 40 -31.61 -4.98 24.28
C ARG A 40 -30.17 -4.56 24.66
N ASP A 41 -29.87 -4.49 25.95
CA ASP A 41 -28.59 -4.07 26.52
C ASP A 41 -27.48 -5.13 26.43
N GLY A 42 -27.79 -6.40 26.13
CA GLY A 42 -26.78 -7.48 26.04
C GLY A 42 -26.00 -7.49 24.71
N TYR A 43 -26.65 -7.14 23.61
CA TYR A 43 -26.05 -7.09 22.28
C TYR A 43 -25.26 -5.79 22.05
N ASP A 44 -25.66 -4.68 22.67
CA ASP A 44 -24.96 -3.39 22.57
C ASP A 44 -23.65 -3.32 23.38
N VAL A 45 -23.41 -4.27 24.30
CA VAL A 45 -22.14 -4.38 25.03
C VAL A 45 -21.07 -5.16 24.24
N LEU A 46 -21.48 -5.98 23.27
CA LEU A 46 -20.59 -6.71 22.36
C LEU A 46 -20.12 -5.87 21.15
N THR A 47 -20.81 -4.76 20.86
CA THR A 47 -20.61 -3.93 19.66
C THR A 47 -19.89 -2.60 19.93
N LYS A 48 -19.47 -2.31 21.16
CA LYS A 48 -18.52 -1.21 21.40
C LYS A 48 -17.17 -1.60 20.81
N VAL A 49 -16.95 -1.16 19.58
CA VAL A 49 -15.68 -1.17 18.88
C VAL A 49 -14.67 -0.45 19.78
N THR A 50 -13.84 -1.22 20.49
CA THR A 50 -12.80 -0.67 21.35
C THR A 50 -11.48 -0.74 20.63
N ASP A 51 -10.80 0.40 20.60
CA ASP A 51 -9.38 0.47 20.31
C ASP A 51 -8.60 -0.49 21.22
N THR A 52 -7.40 -0.86 20.79
CA THR A 52 -6.46 -1.63 21.61
C THR A 52 -5.20 -0.80 21.83
N THR A 53 -4.88 -0.55 23.10
CA THR A 53 -3.64 0.10 23.50
C THR A 53 -2.50 -0.90 23.63
N SER A 54 -1.25 -0.44 23.53
CA SER A 54 -0.06 -1.25 23.81
C SER A 54 -0.07 -1.87 25.22
N ALA A 55 -0.61 -1.17 26.22
CA ALA A 55 -0.71 -1.68 27.58
C ALA A 55 -1.65 -2.89 27.68
N GLU A 56 -2.78 -2.87 26.98
CA GLU A 56 -3.69 -4.01 26.92
C GLU A 56 -3.10 -5.16 26.10
N ALA A 57 -2.45 -4.85 24.97
CA ALA A 57 -1.81 -5.87 24.14
C ALA A 57 -0.71 -6.62 24.92
N ARG A 58 0.10 -5.91 25.71
CA ARG A 58 1.10 -6.52 26.62
C ARG A 58 0.47 -7.38 27.71
N LYS A 59 -0.80 -7.17 28.07
CA LYS A 59 -1.57 -8.02 28.98
C LYS A 59 -2.23 -9.22 28.28
N GLY A 60 -2.00 -9.40 26.98
CA GLY A 60 -2.52 -10.52 26.20
C GLY A 60 -3.78 -10.23 25.38
N LYS A 61 -4.28 -8.98 25.34
CA LYS A 61 -5.35 -8.60 24.41
C LYS A 61 -4.81 -8.65 22.98
N ASP A 62 -5.59 -9.20 22.05
CA ASP A 62 -5.23 -9.19 20.64
C ASP A 62 -5.13 -7.73 20.12
N ILE A 63 -4.12 -7.44 19.29
CA ILE A 63 -3.85 -6.09 18.77
C ILE A 63 -5.02 -5.53 17.94
N GLN A 64 -5.82 -6.39 17.31
CA GLN A 64 -7.05 -6.01 16.60
C GLN A 64 -8.28 -6.00 17.49
N GLY A 65 -8.14 -6.46 18.74
CA GLY A 65 -9.24 -6.62 19.69
C GLY A 65 -10.12 -7.82 19.37
N ILE A 66 -9.63 -8.80 18.60
CA ILE A 66 -10.38 -10.02 18.28
C ILE A 66 -10.53 -10.84 19.58
N PRO A 67 -11.76 -11.17 20.03
CA PRO A 67 -11.99 -11.86 21.29
C PRO A 67 -11.84 -13.38 21.10
N TRP A 68 -10.63 -13.85 20.83
CA TRP A 68 -10.33 -15.27 20.56
C TRP A 68 -10.81 -16.22 21.67
N ASP A 69 -10.89 -15.76 22.92
CA ASP A 69 -11.40 -16.48 24.08
C ASP A 69 -12.92 -16.74 24.03
N LYS A 70 -13.65 -15.92 23.26
CA LYS A 70 -15.10 -16.04 23.06
C LYS A 70 -15.46 -16.75 21.75
N LEU A 71 -14.48 -17.06 20.91
CA LEU A 71 -14.67 -17.75 19.64
C LEU A 71 -14.41 -19.25 19.80
N SER A 72 -15.04 -20.05 18.95
CA SER A 72 -14.82 -21.51 18.89
C SER A 72 -13.47 -21.90 18.25
N ILE A 73 -12.71 -20.92 17.75
CA ILE A 73 -11.43 -21.10 17.07
C ILE A 73 -10.36 -20.23 17.74
N THR A 74 -9.16 -20.79 17.91
CA THR A 74 -8.01 -20.04 18.41
C THR A 74 -7.35 -19.22 17.30
N ARG A 75 -6.66 -18.14 17.66
CA ARG A 75 -5.86 -17.33 16.72
C ARG A 75 -4.94 -18.18 15.85
N GLY A 76 -4.24 -19.15 16.47
CA GLY A 76 -3.30 -20.03 15.79
C GLY A 76 -3.98 -20.96 14.77
N LYS A 77 -5.11 -21.57 15.15
CA LYS A 77 -5.88 -22.42 14.22
C LYS A 77 -6.43 -21.59 13.06
N TYR A 78 -6.95 -20.39 13.33
CA TYR A 78 -7.42 -19.49 12.28
C TYR A 78 -6.28 -19.07 11.34
N ARG A 79 -5.09 -18.74 11.87
CA ARG A 79 -3.89 -18.44 11.05
C ARG A 79 -3.49 -19.60 10.13
N LEU A 80 -3.51 -20.84 10.61
CA LEU A 80 -3.22 -22.02 9.78
C LEU A 80 -4.22 -22.14 8.64
N THR A 81 -5.51 -22.10 8.95
CA THR A 81 -6.59 -22.14 7.94
C THR A 81 -6.46 -20.98 6.96
N ARG A 82 -6.12 -19.77 7.43
CA ARG A 82 -5.92 -18.59 6.59
C ARG A 82 -4.77 -18.79 5.59
N LEU A 83 -3.66 -19.39 6.00
CA LEU A 83 -2.53 -19.69 5.10
C LEU A 83 -2.86 -20.81 4.10
N GLU A 84 -3.66 -21.80 4.49
CA GLU A 84 -4.08 -22.90 3.62
C GLU A 84 -5.10 -22.47 2.57
N GLN A 85 -6.02 -21.57 2.93
CA GLN A 85 -7.13 -21.15 2.07
C GLN A 85 -6.80 -19.95 1.18
N TYR A 86 -5.83 -19.11 1.58
CA TYR A 86 -5.51 -17.92 0.80
C TYR A 86 -4.88 -18.31 -0.54
N LYS A 87 -5.52 -17.89 -1.63
CA LYS A 87 -5.00 -18.06 -2.99
C LYS A 87 -4.36 -16.77 -3.46
N ASN A 88 -3.06 -16.82 -3.69
CA ASN A 88 -2.37 -15.75 -4.40
C ASN A 88 -2.81 -15.77 -5.85
N TYR A 89 -3.25 -14.63 -6.36
CA TYR A 89 -3.39 -14.43 -7.80
C TYR A 89 -2.02 -14.60 -8.47
N GLU A 90 -1.93 -15.13 -9.68
CA GLU A 90 -0.68 -15.26 -10.41
C GLU A 90 -0.97 -14.95 -11.88
N ASN A 91 -0.25 -14.03 -12.49
CA ASN A 91 -0.37 -13.82 -13.93
C ASN A 91 0.42 -14.90 -14.67
N ILE A 92 1.50 -15.39 -14.06
CA ILE A 92 2.31 -16.50 -14.56
C ILE A 92 2.10 -17.70 -13.66
N PRO A 93 1.48 -18.79 -14.15
CA PRO A 93 1.17 -19.94 -13.32
C PRO A 93 2.39 -20.50 -12.58
N SER A 94 2.24 -20.75 -11.27
CA SER A 94 3.28 -21.33 -10.41
C SER A 94 4.51 -20.44 -10.21
N SER A 95 4.41 -19.14 -10.51
CA SER A 95 5.51 -18.18 -10.33
C SER A 95 5.99 -18.14 -8.88
N GLY A 96 5.07 -18.18 -7.91
CA GLY A 96 5.44 -18.17 -6.49
C GLY A 96 6.18 -19.43 -6.02
N GLU A 97 5.78 -20.60 -6.51
CA GLU A 97 6.44 -21.87 -6.14
C GLU A 97 7.82 -22.03 -6.77
N ALA A 98 8.02 -21.44 -7.95
CA ALA A 98 9.28 -21.54 -8.68
C ALA A 98 10.45 -20.84 -7.98
N VAL A 99 10.20 -19.76 -7.20
CA VAL A 99 11.26 -18.97 -6.54
C VAL A 99 11.70 -19.56 -5.18
N ASP A 100 11.01 -20.59 -4.67
CA ASP A 100 11.23 -21.11 -3.31
C ASP A 100 12.66 -21.56 -3.02
N LYS A 101 13.39 -22.02 -4.05
CA LYS A 101 14.77 -22.50 -3.93
C LYS A 101 15.82 -21.37 -3.94
N GLU A 102 15.44 -20.18 -4.40
CA GLU A 102 16.34 -19.02 -4.55
C GLU A 102 16.27 -18.05 -3.37
N CYS A 103 15.25 -18.21 -2.51
CA CYS A 103 14.98 -17.29 -1.41
C CYS A 103 16.08 -17.32 -0.35
N LYS A 104 16.47 -16.12 0.09
CA LYS A 104 17.41 -15.95 1.19
C LYS A 104 16.81 -16.51 2.47
N GLN A 105 17.59 -17.25 3.25
CA GLN A 105 17.19 -17.60 4.61
C GLN A 105 17.17 -16.34 5.47
N VAL A 106 16.02 -16.08 6.08
CA VAL A 106 15.79 -14.91 6.92
C VAL A 106 15.50 -15.39 8.34
N GLU A 107 16.28 -14.90 9.29
CA GLU A 107 16.06 -15.09 10.71
C GLU A 107 14.85 -14.25 11.16
N LYS A 108 13.81 -14.95 11.63
CA LYS A 108 12.68 -14.31 12.32
C LYS A 108 13.11 -13.79 13.70
N GLY A 109 12.37 -12.82 14.24
CA GLY A 109 12.62 -12.27 15.57
C GLY A 109 13.33 -10.91 15.57
N GLY A 110 13.30 -10.18 14.45
CA GLY A 110 13.48 -8.73 14.47
C GLY A 110 12.40 -8.08 15.35
N ASN A 111 12.76 -6.97 15.99
CA ASN A 111 11.87 -6.23 16.87
C ASN A 111 12.28 -4.76 16.81
N TYR A 112 11.95 -4.12 15.70
CA TYR A 112 12.40 -2.78 15.32
C TYR A 112 11.32 -1.72 15.56
N TYR A 113 10.05 -2.10 15.41
CA TYR A 113 8.88 -1.27 15.69
C TYR A 113 7.96 -1.98 16.69
N GLU A 114 7.61 -1.34 17.80
CA GLU A 114 6.72 -1.89 18.81
C GLU A 114 5.28 -1.44 18.58
N PHE A 115 4.32 -2.35 18.75
CA PHE A 115 2.90 -2.01 18.69
C PHE A 115 2.58 -0.90 19.71
N PHE A 116 1.95 0.17 19.23
CA PHE A 116 1.60 1.32 20.06
C PHE A 116 0.10 1.39 20.31
N HIS A 117 -0.69 1.40 19.24
CA HIS A 117 -2.14 1.58 19.31
C HIS A 117 -2.84 1.03 18.08
N ASN A 118 -4.09 0.61 18.25
CA ASN A 118 -4.99 0.28 17.15
C ASN A 118 -6.24 1.17 17.21
N SER A 119 -6.44 2.00 16.19
CA SER A 119 -7.59 2.91 16.07
C SER A 119 -8.67 2.25 15.22
N ARG A 120 -9.70 1.67 15.84
CA ARG A 120 -10.77 0.92 15.16
C ARG A 120 -11.88 1.80 14.57
N HIS A 121 -11.96 3.05 15.02
CA HIS A 121 -12.87 4.04 14.46
C HIS A 121 -12.34 4.66 13.16
N VAL A 122 -11.03 4.56 12.89
CA VAL A 122 -10.42 4.89 11.61
C VAL A 122 -10.55 3.68 10.70
N LYS A 123 -11.30 3.80 9.59
CA LYS A 123 -11.62 2.66 8.72
C LYS A 123 -11.09 2.89 7.30
N PRO A 124 -9.82 2.55 7.04
CA PRO A 124 -9.28 2.58 5.70
C PRO A 124 -10.04 1.63 4.76
N THR A 125 -10.14 2.00 3.49
CA THR A 125 -10.77 1.16 2.47
C THR A 125 -9.87 1.02 1.25
N ILE A 126 -10.02 -0.11 0.58
CA ILE A 126 -9.35 -0.43 -0.67
C ILE A 126 -10.38 -1.04 -1.62
N LEU A 127 -10.31 -0.67 -2.90
CA LEU A 127 -11.25 -1.12 -3.94
C LEU A 127 -10.63 -2.09 -4.94
N HIS A 128 -9.30 -2.24 -4.92
CA HIS A 128 -8.60 -3.06 -5.88
C HIS A 128 -7.57 -3.95 -5.20
N PHE A 129 -7.59 -5.24 -5.50
CA PHE A 129 -6.77 -6.24 -4.83
C PHE A 129 -5.25 -6.06 -5.04
N GLN A 130 -4.82 -5.18 -5.97
CA GLN A 130 -3.39 -4.95 -6.27
C GLN A 130 -2.81 -3.64 -5.71
N LEU A 131 -3.61 -2.59 -5.49
CA LEU A 131 -3.09 -1.23 -5.25
C LEU A 131 -3.03 -0.90 -3.74
N ARG A 132 -1.87 -0.53 -3.20
CA ARG A 132 -1.66 -0.38 -1.73
C ARG A 132 -1.17 1.00 -1.28
N ASN A 133 -1.32 2.03 -2.11
CA ASN A 133 -0.81 3.38 -1.82
C ASN A 133 -1.92 4.31 -1.29
N LEU A 134 -2.68 3.87 -0.28
CA LEU A 134 -3.85 4.60 0.24
C LEU A 134 -3.70 5.10 1.69
N VAL A 135 -2.50 4.99 2.28
CA VAL A 135 -2.17 5.46 3.63
C VAL A 135 -0.86 6.23 3.58
N TRP A 136 -0.82 7.46 4.10
CA TRP A 136 0.34 8.35 4.07
C TRP A 136 0.51 9.13 5.37
N ALA A 137 1.57 8.84 6.10
CA ALA A 137 1.99 9.63 7.25
C ALA A 137 2.78 10.86 6.79
N THR A 138 2.42 12.03 7.31
CA THR A 138 3.12 13.31 7.06
C THR A 138 3.86 13.83 8.28
N SER A 139 3.57 13.24 9.44
CA SER A 139 4.31 13.43 10.68
C SER A 139 4.24 12.12 11.49
N LYS A 140 4.90 12.08 12.64
CA LYS A 140 4.71 11.01 13.63
C LYS A 140 3.23 10.81 14.01
N HIS A 141 2.42 11.86 13.91
CA HIS A 141 1.05 11.88 14.43
C HIS A 141 -0.02 12.00 13.35
N ASP A 142 0.31 12.49 12.16
CA ASP A 142 -0.65 12.87 11.14
C ASP A 142 -0.61 11.92 9.96
N VAL A 143 -1.76 11.30 9.68
CA VAL A 143 -1.93 10.29 8.65
C VAL A 143 -3.11 10.65 7.76
N TYR A 144 -2.91 10.56 6.45
CA TYR A 144 -3.94 10.70 5.44
C TYR A 144 -4.27 9.33 4.85
N LEU A 145 -5.54 9.02 4.70
CA LEU A 145 -5.98 7.73 4.19
C LEU A 145 -7.31 7.80 3.46
N MET A 146 -7.54 6.86 2.55
CA MET A 146 -8.86 6.69 1.94
C MET A 146 -9.81 5.94 2.89
N SER A 147 -11.00 6.49 3.10
CA SER A 147 -12.13 5.83 3.74
C SER A 147 -13.37 6.01 2.86
N ASN A 148 -13.80 4.93 2.21
CA ASN A 148 -14.72 4.92 1.10
C ASN A 148 -14.28 5.89 0.00
N TYR A 149 -15.06 6.94 -0.24
CA TYR A 149 -14.82 7.98 -1.24
C TYR A 149 -14.12 9.21 -0.66
N SER A 150 -13.73 9.19 0.61
CA SER A 150 -13.19 10.37 1.28
C SER A 150 -11.72 10.18 1.62
N VAL A 151 -10.91 11.20 1.33
CA VAL A 151 -9.60 11.31 1.96
C VAL A 151 -9.82 11.86 3.36
N MET A 152 -9.41 11.09 4.35
CA MET A 152 -9.50 11.42 5.77
C MET A 152 -8.11 11.80 6.29
N HIS A 153 -8.05 12.75 7.21
CA HIS A 153 -6.90 13.06 8.03
C HIS A 153 -7.15 12.56 9.45
N TRP A 154 -6.26 11.71 9.94
CA TRP A 154 -6.21 11.19 11.29
C TRP A 154 -5.02 11.81 12.02
N SER A 155 -5.27 12.36 13.22
CA SER A 155 -4.21 12.77 14.13
C SER A 155 -4.21 11.87 15.38
N SER A 156 -3.16 11.07 15.55
CA SER A 156 -3.00 10.21 16.73
C SER A 156 -2.76 10.99 18.02
N LEU A 157 -2.31 12.26 17.91
CA LEU A 157 -2.09 13.14 19.06
C LEU A 157 -3.41 13.66 19.65
N SER A 158 -4.31 14.15 18.80
CA SER A 158 -5.60 14.70 19.24
C SER A 158 -6.74 13.67 19.20
N SER A 159 -6.46 12.46 18.70
CA SER A 159 -7.47 11.43 18.40
C SER A 159 -8.63 11.96 17.55
N ASN A 160 -8.30 12.80 16.55
CA ASN A 160 -9.30 13.44 15.69
C ASN A 160 -9.24 12.86 14.28
N LEU A 161 -10.41 12.55 13.73
CA LEU A 161 -10.59 12.11 12.35
C LEU A 161 -11.41 13.18 11.62
N SER A 162 -10.83 13.79 10.59
CA SER A 162 -11.45 14.85 9.81
C SER A 162 -11.45 14.54 8.31
N GLU A 163 -12.50 14.95 7.61
CA GLU A 163 -12.60 14.78 6.16
C GLU A 163 -11.85 15.91 5.44
N VAL A 164 -10.95 15.55 4.52
CA VAL A 164 -10.11 16.49 3.76
C VAL A 164 -10.70 16.76 2.39
N LEU A 165 -11.19 15.71 1.73
CA LEU A 165 -11.78 15.79 0.39
C LEU A 165 -12.73 14.61 0.18
N ASN A 166 -13.94 14.88 -0.28
CA ASN A 166 -14.98 13.89 -0.53
C ASN A 166 -15.24 13.73 -2.03
N PHE A 167 -14.95 12.55 -2.57
CA PHE A 167 -15.12 12.22 -3.98
C PHE A 167 -16.49 11.59 -4.32
N THR A 168 -17.39 11.41 -3.35
CA THR A 168 -18.80 11.06 -3.64
C THR A 168 -19.50 12.21 -4.35
N GLY A 169 -19.22 13.44 -3.91
CA GLY A 169 -19.74 14.65 -4.49
C GLY A 169 -19.00 15.12 -5.74
N HIS A 170 -19.32 16.34 -6.16
CA HIS A 170 -18.63 17.01 -7.26
C HIS A 170 -17.32 17.64 -6.76
N VAL A 171 -16.20 17.27 -7.39
CA VAL A 171 -14.86 17.75 -7.07
C VAL A 171 -14.28 18.49 -8.27
N ALA A 172 -14.21 19.82 -8.18
CA ALA A 172 -13.70 20.69 -9.24
C ALA A 172 -12.59 21.63 -8.72
N PRO A 173 -11.62 21.99 -9.58
CA PRO A 173 -10.54 22.88 -9.20
C PRO A 173 -11.07 24.31 -8.98
N THR A 174 -10.57 24.95 -7.93
CA THR A 174 -10.88 26.35 -7.59
C THR A 174 -9.84 27.32 -8.15
N GLU A 175 -8.65 26.81 -8.50
CA GLU A 175 -7.60 27.56 -9.17
C GLU A 175 -7.62 27.27 -10.68
N LYS A 176 -7.16 28.22 -11.49
CA LYS A 176 -7.07 28.07 -12.95
C LYS A 176 -5.63 27.85 -13.36
N HIS A 177 -5.31 26.61 -13.69
CA HIS A 177 -4.02 26.19 -14.25
C HIS A 177 -4.19 25.69 -15.67
N ALA A 178 -3.13 25.74 -16.47
CA ALA A 178 -3.14 25.18 -17.82
C ALA A 178 -3.36 23.66 -17.75
N GLY A 179 -4.22 23.11 -18.61
CA GLY A 179 -4.57 21.68 -18.59
C GLY A 179 -5.54 21.26 -17.47
N SER A 180 -6.03 22.22 -16.67
CA SER A 180 -7.00 21.95 -15.63
C SER A 180 -8.37 21.64 -16.23
N LEU A 181 -8.95 20.51 -15.83
CA LEU A 181 -10.32 20.14 -16.14
C LEU A 181 -11.27 20.89 -15.20
N LEU A 182 -11.75 22.05 -15.62
CA LEU A 182 -12.56 22.96 -14.78
C LEU A 182 -13.93 22.39 -14.41
N GLU A 183 -14.47 21.47 -15.22
CA GLU A 183 -15.69 20.76 -14.90
C GLU A 183 -15.52 19.77 -13.74
N GLY A 184 -14.29 19.38 -13.40
CA GLY A 184 -14.03 18.45 -12.30
C GLY A 184 -14.54 17.03 -12.55
N PHE A 185 -14.78 16.30 -11.47
CA PHE A 185 -15.24 14.92 -11.47
C PHE A 185 -16.36 14.71 -10.47
N THR A 186 -17.10 13.61 -10.60
CA THR A 186 -18.16 13.21 -9.65
C THR A 186 -18.07 11.71 -9.41
N GLN A 187 -18.34 11.25 -8.18
CA GLN A 187 -18.31 9.84 -7.80
C GLN A 187 -16.98 9.13 -8.15
N THR A 188 -15.86 9.84 -8.04
CA THR A 188 -14.56 9.33 -8.42
C THR A 188 -14.08 8.30 -7.41
N GLN A 189 -13.78 7.09 -7.88
CA GLN A 189 -13.11 6.08 -7.09
C GLN A 189 -11.60 6.31 -7.12
N ILE A 190 -10.98 6.38 -5.94
CA ILE A 190 -9.55 6.63 -5.79
C ILE A 190 -8.79 5.31 -5.75
N SER A 191 -7.81 5.18 -6.64
CA SER A 191 -6.94 4.01 -6.78
C SER A 191 -5.60 4.20 -6.07
N THR A 192 -5.16 5.44 -5.90
CA THR A 192 -3.86 5.76 -5.29
C THR A 192 -3.86 7.16 -4.68
N LEU A 193 -3.04 7.36 -3.65
CA LEU A 193 -2.88 8.61 -2.93
C LEU A 193 -1.38 8.88 -2.78
N ALA A 194 -0.99 10.14 -2.68
CA ALA A 194 0.31 10.58 -2.18
C ALA A 194 0.16 11.89 -1.42
N VAL A 195 0.81 12.01 -0.26
CA VAL A 195 0.79 13.23 0.56
C VAL A 195 2.19 13.58 1.04
N LYS A 196 2.63 14.81 0.78
CA LYS A 196 3.95 15.32 1.19
C LYS A 196 4.00 16.85 1.18
N ASP A 197 4.64 17.47 2.17
CA ASP A 197 4.95 18.92 2.21
C ASP A 197 3.76 19.84 1.85
N ASN A 198 2.58 19.56 2.42
CA ASN A 198 1.29 20.21 2.16
C ASN A 198 0.60 19.89 0.83
N PHE A 199 1.16 19.02 0.00
CA PHE A 199 0.51 18.56 -1.20
C PHE A 199 -0.15 17.20 -0.99
N LEU A 200 -1.36 17.08 -1.53
CA LEU A 200 -2.09 15.84 -1.67
C LEU A 200 -2.37 15.64 -3.16
N VAL A 201 -2.03 14.46 -3.67
CA VAL A 201 -2.39 14.02 -5.02
C VAL A 201 -3.16 12.71 -4.91
N ALA A 202 -4.34 12.65 -5.51
CA ALA A 202 -5.18 11.46 -5.59
C ALA A 202 -5.38 11.06 -7.06
N GLY A 203 -5.12 9.80 -7.38
CA GLY A 203 -5.36 9.21 -8.69
C GLY A 203 -6.59 8.31 -8.69
N GLY A 204 -7.35 8.33 -9.79
CA GLY A 204 -8.58 7.54 -9.96
C GLY A 204 -8.44 6.36 -10.93
N PHE A 205 -9.49 5.54 -10.97
CA PHE A 205 -9.58 4.37 -11.86
C PHE A 205 -9.81 4.71 -13.33
N GLN A 206 -10.21 5.94 -13.68
CA GLN A 206 -10.49 6.36 -15.05
C GLN A 206 -9.54 7.49 -15.50
N GLY A 207 -8.30 7.44 -15.03
CA GLY A 207 -7.25 8.42 -15.38
C GLY A 207 -7.38 9.75 -14.67
N GLU A 208 -8.27 9.89 -13.69
CA GLU A 208 -8.39 11.13 -12.94
C GLU A 208 -7.14 11.39 -12.10
N LEU A 209 -6.72 12.65 -12.05
CA LEU A 209 -5.76 13.18 -11.10
C LEU A 209 -6.37 14.41 -10.44
N THR A 210 -6.37 14.43 -9.11
CA THR A 210 -6.81 15.55 -8.30
C THR A 210 -5.68 15.97 -7.36
N CYS A 211 -5.28 17.24 -7.43
CA CYS A 211 -4.24 17.83 -6.59
C CYS A 211 -4.85 18.88 -5.66
N LYS A 212 -4.52 18.78 -4.37
CA LYS A 212 -4.94 19.72 -3.35
C LYS A 212 -3.74 20.19 -2.55
N ARG A 213 -3.64 21.51 -2.38
CA ARG A 213 -2.84 22.11 -1.34
C ARG A 213 -3.62 22.07 -0.01
N LEU A 214 -3.03 21.42 0.99
CA LEU A 214 -3.63 21.21 2.31
C LEU A 214 -3.73 22.50 3.12
N ASP A 215 -2.87 23.48 2.84
CA ASP A 215 -2.87 24.81 3.44
C ASP A 215 -3.89 25.78 2.80
N LYS A 216 -4.61 25.32 1.77
CA LYS A 216 -5.60 26.11 1.04
C LYS A 216 -6.98 25.43 1.05
N ASN A 217 -8.01 26.25 0.91
CA ASN A 217 -9.38 25.76 0.67
C ASN A 217 -9.55 25.33 -0.80
N GLY A 218 -10.41 24.34 -1.01
CA GLY A 218 -10.72 23.84 -2.35
C GLY A 218 -9.64 22.92 -2.93
N VAL A 219 -9.89 22.47 -4.15
CA VAL A 219 -8.95 21.71 -4.97
C VAL A 219 -8.13 22.67 -5.81
N SER A 220 -6.83 22.39 -5.94
CA SER A 220 -5.90 23.24 -6.69
C SER A 220 -5.92 22.90 -8.17
N PHE A 221 -5.98 21.62 -8.53
CA PHE A 221 -5.92 21.18 -9.91
C PHE A 221 -6.62 19.83 -10.10
N CYS A 222 -7.30 19.67 -11.23
CA CYS A 222 -7.83 18.39 -11.69
C CYS A 222 -7.41 18.19 -13.15
N THR A 223 -7.09 16.96 -13.54
CA THR A 223 -6.89 16.61 -14.95
C THR A 223 -7.19 15.14 -15.18
N ARG A 224 -7.37 14.75 -16.44
CA ARG A 224 -7.46 13.34 -16.84
C ARG A 224 -6.21 12.98 -17.64
N THR A 225 -5.40 12.08 -17.11
CA THR A 225 -4.11 11.70 -17.69
C THR A 225 -4.25 10.97 -19.02
N THR A 226 -5.32 10.20 -19.17
CA THR A 226 -5.64 9.38 -20.34
C THR A 226 -7.14 9.09 -20.37
N TYR A 227 -7.66 8.88 -21.57
CA TYR A 227 -9.06 8.53 -21.84
C TYR A 227 -9.19 7.08 -22.32
N ASP A 228 -8.11 6.29 -22.23
CA ASP A 228 -8.14 4.87 -22.58
C ASP A 228 -9.14 4.11 -21.70
N GLU A 229 -9.70 3.02 -22.21
CA GLU A 229 -10.68 2.21 -21.46
C GLU A 229 -10.11 1.69 -20.14
N ASN A 230 -8.80 1.39 -20.14
CA ASN A 230 -8.05 0.96 -18.97
C ASN A 230 -7.11 2.09 -18.48
N ALA A 231 -7.70 3.14 -17.91
CA ALA A 231 -7.00 4.38 -17.57
C ALA A 231 -6.47 4.47 -16.13
N ILE A 232 -6.48 3.38 -15.36
CA ILE A 232 -6.19 3.38 -13.91
C ILE A 232 -4.89 4.14 -13.61
N THR A 233 -4.93 5.05 -12.65
CA THR A 233 -3.72 5.63 -12.06
C THR A 233 -3.23 4.72 -10.95
N ASN A 234 -2.25 3.87 -11.24
CA ASN A 234 -1.81 2.80 -10.35
C ASN A 234 -1.01 3.33 -9.15
N ALA A 235 -0.11 4.29 -9.40
CA ALA A 235 0.75 4.85 -8.36
C ALA A 235 0.99 6.34 -8.60
N VAL A 236 1.11 7.09 -7.50
CA VAL A 236 1.62 8.46 -7.50
C VAL A 236 2.76 8.56 -6.49
N GLU A 237 3.86 9.21 -6.89
CA GLU A 237 4.98 9.54 -6.01
C GLU A 237 5.27 11.04 -6.07
N ILE A 238 5.33 11.70 -4.91
CA ILE A 238 5.73 13.11 -4.79
C ILE A 238 7.18 13.17 -4.35
N TYR A 239 8.02 13.95 -5.04
CA TYR A 239 9.45 14.06 -4.76
C TYR A 239 9.99 15.47 -5.01
N ASP A 240 11.08 15.80 -4.31
CA ASP A 240 11.78 17.07 -4.50
C ASP A 240 12.77 16.96 -5.65
N ARG A 241 12.89 18.02 -6.42
CA ARG A 241 13.99 18.23 -7.37
C ARG A 241 15.21 18.80 -6.63
N PRO A 242 16.43 18.52 -7.12
CA PRO A 242 17.64 19.16 -6.58
C PRO A 242 17.62 20.69 -6.70
N SER A 243 16.81 21.23 -7.61
CA SER A 243 16.60 22.68 -7.80
C SER A 243 15.60 23.31 -6.82
N GLY A 244 14.99 22.52 -5.91
CA GLY A 244 14.06 23.00 -4.88
C GLY A 244 12.57 22.97 -5.26
N GLY A 245 12.23 22.59 -6.49
CA GLY A 245 10.82 22.39 -6.90
C GLY A 245 10.27 21.05 -6.43
N ILE A 246 8.97 20.98 -6.18
CA ILE A 246 8.26 19.73 -5.85
C ILE A 246 7.56 19.23 -7.10
N HIS A 247 7.77 17.99 -7.46
CA HIS A 247 7.15 17.33 -8.61
C HIS A 247 6.38 16.10 -8.13
N PHE A 248 5.50 15.58 -8.98
CA PHE A 248 4.98 14.22 -8.80
C PHE A 248 5.04 13.43 -10.10
N MET A 249 5.14 12.13 -9.96
CA MET A 249 5.05 11.17 -11.05
C MET A 249 3.81 10.31 -10.87
N ALA A 250 3.03 10.16 -11.94
CA ALA A 250 1.89 9.27 -12.02
C ALA A 250 2.22 8.10 -12.94
N SER A 251 2.04 6.88 -12.45
CA SER A 251 2.08 5.64 -13.23
C SER A 251 0.67 5.23 -13.62
N ASN A 252 0.46 4.94 -14.90
CA ASN A 252 -0.86 4.62 -15.43
C ASN A 252 -0.87 3.27 -16.14
N ASN A 253 -2.06 2.66 -16.17
CA ASN A 253 -2.30 1.41 -16.87
C ASN A 253 -2.22 1.54 -18.40
N ASP A 254 -2.24 2.76 -18.94
CA ASP A 254 -2.09 3.06 -20.37
C ASP A 254 -0.64 2.96 -20.89
N CYS A 255 0.19 2.22 -20.15
CA CYS A 255 1.63 2.08 -20.35
C CYS A 255 2.42 3.40 -20.22
N GLY A 256 1.82 4.44 -19.66
CA GLY A 256 2.41 5.77 -19.53
C GLY A 256 2.89 6.08 -18.11
N ILE A 257 3.97 6.86 -18.03
CA ILE A 257 4.30 7.64 -16.83
C ILE A 257 4.28 9.12 -17.16
N ARG A 258 3.78 9.92 -16.23
CA ARG A 258 3.62 11.37 -16.41
C ARG A 258 4.21 12.11 -15.23
N GLU A 259 5.08 13.07 -15.51
CA GLU A 259 5.68 13.94 -14.49
C GLU A 259 5.05 15.33 -14.57
N TYR A 260 4.65 15.86 -13.42
CA TYR A 260 4.09 17.20 -13.31
C TYR A 260 4.89 18.02 -12.30
N ASP A 261 5.02 19.33 -12.58
CA ASP A 261 5.47 20.29 -11.57
C ASP A 261 4.31 20.62 -10.61
N MET A 262 4.58 20.85 -9.33
CA MET A 262 3.54 21.16 -8.33
C MET A 262 3.34 22.65 -8.06
N GLU A 263 4.05 23.52 -8.76
CA GLU A 263 3.86 24.97 -8.65
C GLU A 263 2.76 25.45 -9.60
N ARG A 264 2.75 24.93 -10.83
CA ARG A 264 1.89 25.29 -11.96
C ARG A 264 1.07 24.12 -12.49
N PHE A 265 1.26 22.91 -11.97
CA PHE A 265 0.56 21.69 -12.38
C PHE A 265 0.72 21.38 -13.88
N GLN A 266 1.86 21.74 -14.48
CA GLN A 266 2.11 21.46 -15.88
C GLN A 266 2.72 20.07 -16.06
N LEU A 267 2.22 19.37 -17.08
CA LEU A 267 2.85 18.14 -17.56
C LEU A 267 4.23 18.47 -18.14
N LEU A 268 5.28 17.97 -17.51
CA LEU A 268 6.66 18.16 -17.92
C LEU A 268 7.12 17.06 -18.86
N ASN A 269 6.86 15.80 -18.48
CA ASN A 269 7.30 14.62 -19.20
C ASN A 269 6.17 13.60 -19.31
N HIS A 270 6.13 12.92 -20.47
CA HIS A 270 5.28 11.77 -20.69
C HIS A 270 6.07 10.71 -21.45
N PHE A 271 6.33 9.58 -20.80
CA PHE A 271 7.06 8.46 -21.39
C PHE A 271 6.15 7.25 -21.46
N ARG A 272 6.23 6.50 -22.56
CA ARG A 272 5.44 5.29 -22.78
C ARG A 272 6.33 4.06 -22.80
N PHE A 273 5.79 2.97 -22.28
CA PHE A 273 6.45 1.67 -22.16
C PHE A 273 5.64 0.60 -22.90
N PRO A 274 6.20 -0.60 -23.12
CA PRO A 274 5.51 -1.66 -23.85
C PRO A 274 4.33 -2.28 -23.10
N TRP A 275 4.18 -1.99 -21.81
CA TRP A 275 3.22 -2.64 -20.90
C TRP A 275 2.68 -1.65 -19.85
N PRO A 276 1.48 -1.91 -19.28
CA PRO A 276 0.90 -1.13 -18.20
C PRO A 276 1.86 -0.91 -17.02
N VAL A 277 2.02 0.34 -16.57
CA VAL A 277 2.95 0.66 -15.49
C VAL A 277 2.23 0.65 -14.15
N ASN A 278 2.57 -0.30 -13.30
CA ASN A 278 1.94 -0.49 -11.99
C ASN A 278 2.57 0.41 -10.92
N HIS A 279 3.89 0.63 -10.96
CA HIS A 279 4.56 1.45 -9.96
C HIS A 279 5.84 2.08 -10.50
N THR A 280 6.13 3.29 -10.02
CA THR A 280 7.42 3.96 -10.24
C THR A 280 8.04 4.35 -8.91
N SER A 281 9.37 4.37 -8.85
CA SER A 281 10.10 5.01 -7.75
C SER A 281 11.32 5.76 -8.25
N VAL A 282 11.51 6.99 -7.76
CA VAL A 282 12.60 7.87 -8.19
C VAL A 282 13.81 7.74 -7.26
N SER A 283 15.00 7.55 -7.85
CA SER A 283 16.27 7.52 -7.12
C SER A 283 16.50 8.82 -6.31
N PRO A 284 17.23 8.77 -5.17
CA PRO A 284 17.52 9.95 -4.34
C PRO A 284 18.18 11.11 -5.08
N ASP A 285 19.05 10.83 -6.05
CA ASP A 285 19.72 11.85 -6.87
C ASP A 285 18.87 12.34 -8.06
N ARG A 286 17.66 11.79 -8.21
CA ARG A 286 16.64 12.11 -9.22
C ARG A 286 17.10 11.89 -10.65
N LYS A 287 18.11 11.05 -10.89
CA LYS A 287 18.57 10.75 -12.26
C LYS A 287 17.90 9.52 -12.83
N LEU A 288 17.62 8.54 -11.98
CA LEU A 288 17.06 7.25 -12.36
C LEU A 288 15.66 7.07 -11.82
N VAL A 289 14.82 6.37 -12.60
CA VAL A 289 13.50 5.92 -12.19
C VAL A 289 13.43 4.41 -12.37
N THR A 290 12.96 3.72 -11.35
CA THR A 290 12.62 2.29 -11.43
C THR A 290 11.18 2.18 -11.88
N ILE A 291 10.95 1.44 -12.96
CA ILE A 291 9.63 1.24 -13.57
C ILE A 291 9.29 -0.24 -13.50
N VAL A 292 8.12 -0.55 -12.97
CA VAL A 292 7.60 -1.90 -12.85
C VAL A 292 6.13 -1.96 -13.25
N GLY A 293 5.70 -3.09 -13.79
CA GLY A 293 4.37 -3.23 -14.37
C GLY A 293 4.03 -4.65 -14.80
N ASP A 294 3.17 -4.74 -15.82
CA ASP A 294 2.65 -6.00 -16.36
C ASP A 294 3.66 -6.72 -17.26
N HIS A 295 4.83 -6.96 -16.69
CA HIS A 295 5.95 -7.64 -17.31
C HIS A 295 6.87 -8.23 -16.23
N LEU A 296 7.59 -9.31 -16.59
CA LEU A 296 8.54 -9.99 -15.70
C LEU A 296 9.68 -9.07 -15.28
N ASP A 297 10.26 -8.42 -16.29
CA ASP A 297 11.38 -7.50 -16.10
C ASP A 297 10.88 -6.11 -15.74
N GLY A 298 11.53 -5.51 -14.73
CA GLY A 298 11.46 -4.07 -14.51
C GLY A 298 12.44 -3.31 -15.42
N LEU A 299 12.36 -1.99 -15.42
CA LEU A 299 13.28 -1.11 -16.13
C LEU A 299 13.88 -0.08 -15.19
N LEU A 300 15.17 0.20 -15.37
CA LEU A 300 15.82 1.38 -14.85
C LEU A 300 15.97 2.38 -15.99
N VAL A 301 15.42 3.58 -15.85
CA VAL A 301 15.39 4.59 -16.94
C VAL A 301 15.99 5.92 -16.50
N ASP A 302 16.52 6.69 -17.46
CA ASP A 302 16.93 8.08 -17.23
C ASP A 302 15.68 8.98 -17.09
N SER A 303 15.52 9.58 -15.92
CA SER A 303 14.40 10.47 -15.58
C SER A 303 14.17 11.63 -16.56
N ARG A 304 15.20 12.08 -17.28
CA ARG A 304 15.14 13.28 -18.13
C ARG A 304 14.59 12.99 -19.52
N ASN A 305 14.68 11.75 -19.98
CA ASN A 305 14.34 11.40 -21.35
C ASN A 305 13.60 10.06 -21.49
N GLY A 306 13.37 9.34 -20.38
CA GLY A 306 12.64 8.08 -20.35
C GLY A 306 13.36 6.91 -21.01
N LYS A 307 14.62 7.06 -21.44
CA LYS A 307 15.36 5.98 -22.10
C LYS A 307 15.79 4.95 -21.07
N THR A 308 15.60 3.68 -21.42
CA THR A 308 16.11 2.55 -20.65
C THR A 308 17.62 2.61 -20.53
N VAL A 309 18.10 2.61 -19.29
CA VAL A 309 19.51 2.48 -18.92
C VAL A 309 19.87 1.01 -18.76
N SER A 310 19.01 0.24 -18.08
CA SER A 310 19.18 -1.21 -17.90
C SER A 310 17.84 -1.89 -17.64
N PRO A 311 17.63 -3.13 -18.11
CA PRO A 311 16.57 -3.97 -17.58
C PRO A 311 16.90 -4.43 -16.15
N VAL A 312 15.87 -4.79 -15.40
CA VAL A 312 15.94 -5.39 -14.05
C VAL A 312 15.30 -6.76 -14.13
N VAL A 313 16.12 -7.76 -14.40
CA VAL A 313 15.69 -9.12 -14.79
C VAL A 313 15.78 -10.07 -13.60
N GLY A 314 14.73 -10.85 -13.37
CA GLY A 314 14.80 -12.02 -12.49
C GLY A 314 13.49 -12.42 -11.84
N HIS A 315 12.53 -11.49 -11.68
CA HIS A 315 11.20 -11.85 -11.19
C HIS A 315 10.48 -12.79 -12.16
N LEU A 316 9.57 -13.60 -11.62
CA LEU A 316 8.85 -14.63 -12.39
C LEU A 316 7.39 -14.28 -12.66
N ASP A 317 6.96 -13.07 -12.27
CA ASP A 317 5.60 -12.58 -12.50
C ASP A 317 5.60 -11.04 -12.54
N TYR A 318 4.44 -10.39 -12.47
CA TYR A 318 4.29 -8.94 -12.58
C TYR A 318 4.62 -8.21 -11.28
N SER A 319 5.21 -7.03 -11.44
CA SER A 319 5.73 -6.23 -10.32
C SER A 319 4.79 -5.07 -10.00
N PHE A 320 4.57 -4.80 -8.70
CA PHE A 320 3.57 -3.82 -8.21
C PHE A 320 4.11 -2.81 -7.21
N ALA A 321 5.35 -2.99 -6.76
CA ALA A 321 5.98 -2.06 -5.84
C ALA A 321 7.45 -1.87 -6.19
N SER A 322 7.95 -0.67 -5.96
CA SER A 322 9.38 -0.39 -5.99
C SER A 322 9.71 0.73 -5.01
N ALA A 323 10.92 0.71 -4.46
CA ALA A 323 11.40 1.78 -3.57
C ALA A 323 12.93 1.86 -3.62
N TRP A 324 13.45 3.07 -3.47
CA TRP A 324 14.89 3.31 -3.36
C TRP A 324 15.33 3.41 -1.92
N HIS A 325 16.49 2.81 -1.62
CA HIS A 325 17.20 3.10 -0.41
C HIS A 325 17.78 4.54 -0.49
N PRO A 326 17.79 5.32 0.61
CA PRO A 326 18.21 6.73 0.59
C PRO A 326 19.67 6.96 0.19
N ASP A 327 20.53 5.93 0.22
CA ASP A 327 21.91 6.02 -0.31
C ASP A 327 22.01 6.07 -1.84
N GLY A 328 20.91 5.79 -2.54
CA GLY A 328 20.80 5.80 -4.00
C GLY A 328 21.58 4.70 -4.72
N ARG A 329 22.09 3.70 -4.01
CA ARG A 329 22.82 2.56 -4.59
C ARG A 329 21.97 1.31 -4.69
N VAL A 330 20.99 1.21 -3.81
CA VAL A 330 20.11 0.05 -3.69
C VAL A 330 18.67 0.46 -3.95
N PHE A 331 17.93 -0.40 -4.64
CA PHE A 331 16.48 -0.31 -4.73
C PHE A 331 15.87 -1.71 -4.58
N ALA A 332 14.58 -1.76 -4.31
CA ALA A 332 13.84 -3.00 -4.16
C ALA A 332 12.62 -3.02 -5.08
N THR A 333 12.20 -4.22 -5.46
CA THR A 333 11.01 -4.48 -6.28
C THR A 333 10.16 -5.56 -5.62
N GLY A 334 8.84 -5.38 -5.66
CA GLY A 334 7.85 -6.28 -5.06
C GLY A 334 6.95 -6.85 -6.14
N ASN A 335 6.69 -8.16 -6.06
CA ASN A 335 6.18 -8.92 -7.19
C ASN A 335 5.09 -9.94 -6.82
N GLN A 336 4.32 -10.32 -7.83
CA GLN A 336 3.26 -11.33 -7.76
C GLN A 336 3.81 -12.75 -7.45
N ASP A 337 5.08 -13.01 -7.77
CA ASP A 337 5.86 -14.22 -7.43
C ASP A 337 6.14 -14.38 -5.91
N LYS A 338 5.47 -13.59 -5.07
CA LYS A 338 5.58 -13.60 -3.60
C LYS A 338 6.95 -13.17 -3.08
N THR A 339 7.78 -12.54 -3.90
CA THR A 339 9.10 -12.05 -3.48
C THR A 339 9.24 -10.53 -3.54
N CYS A 340 10.06 -10.03 -2.61
CA CYS A 340 10.72 -8.75 -2.69
C CYS A 340 12.18 -8.99 -3.08
N ARG A 341 12.63 -8.42 -4.20
CA ARG A 341 14.03 -8.50 -4.63
C ARG A 341 14.74 -7.18 -4.37
N VAL A 342 15.95 -7.25 -3.85
CA VAL A 342 16.81 -6.10 -3.58
C VAL A 342 17.95 -6.08 -4.60
N TRP A 343 18.22 -4.93 -5.18
CA TRP A 343 19.14 -4.75 -6.31
C TRP A 343 20.19 -3.71 -5.98
N ASP A 344 21.44 -3.96 -6.38
CA ASP A 344 22.51 -2.97 -6.33
C ASP A 344 22.75 -2.46 -7.76
N ILE A 345 22.65 -1.15 -7.97
CA ILE A 345 22.81 -0.55 -9.32
C ILE A 345 24.22 -0.77 -9.90
N ARG A 346 25.20 -1.13 -9.06
CA ARG A 346 26.57 -1.44 -9.49
C ARG A 346 26.66 -2.85 -10.09
N ASN A 347 25.70 -3.72 -9.80
CA ASN A 347 25.60 -5.05 -10.38
C ASN A 347 24.13 -5.53 -10.47
N LEU A 348 23.52 -5.30 -11.64
CA LEU A 348 22.14 -5.71 -11.92
C LEU A 348 22.00 -7.12 -12.49
N SER A 349 23.09 -7.91 -12.60
CA SER A 349 23.00 -9.28 -13.13
C SER A 349 22.25 -10.23 -12.20
N SER A 350 22.13 -9.89 -10.92
CA SER A 350 21.46 -10.69 -9.90
C SER A 350 21.06 -9.81 -8.70
N PRO A 351 19.93 -10.10 -8.03
CA PRO A 351 19.56 -9.41 -6.80
C PRO A 351 20.54 -9.73 -5.66
N THR A 352 20.78 -8.76 -4.77
CA THR A 352 21.57 -8.95 -3.54
C THR A 352 20.81 -9.69 -2.45
N ALA A 353 19.47 -9.64 -2.51
CA ALA A 353 18.60 -10.43 -1.65
C ALA A 353 17.28 -10.76 -2.37
N ILE A 354 16.78 -11.97 -2.14
CA ILE A 354 15.44 -12.42 -2.54
C ILE A 354 14.70 -12.76 -1.25
N LEU A 355 13.69 -11.96 -0.91
CA LEU A 355 12.99 -12.00 0.37
C LEU A 355 11.57 -12.52 0.13
N LYS A 356 11.24 -13.68 0.72
CA LYS A 356 9.94 -14.33 0.53
C LYS A 356 8.87 -13.75 1.46
N GLY A 357 7.68 -13.51 0.92
CA GLY A 357 6.45 -13.29 1.68
C GLY A 357 5.97 -14.57 2.38
N ASN A 358 4.99 -14.41 3.27
CA ASN A 358 4.37 -15.52 4.00
C ASN A 358 3.07 -15.99 3.35
N LEU A 359 2.33 -15.09 2.72
CA LEU A 359 0.98 -15.28 2.22
C LEU A 359 0.91 -15.13 0.69
N GLY A 360 1.41 -14.02 0.16
CA GLY A 360 1.24 -13.70 -1.26
C GLY A 360 2.17 -12.62 -1.81
N ALA A 361 1.71 -11.97 -2.87
CA ALA A 361 2.43 -10.94 -3.61
C ALA A 361 2.95 -9.80 -2.72
N VAL A 362 4.11 -9.23 -3.06
CA VAL A 362 4.59 -8.01 -2.41
C VAL A 362 3.97 -6.79 -3.08
N ARG A 363 3.19 -6.01 -2.33
CA ARG A 363 2.36 -4.92 -2.87
C ARG A 363 2.78 -3.53 -2.43
N SER A 364 3.61 -3.40 -1.40
CA SER A 364 4.20 -2.12 -1.01
C SER A 364 5.58 -2.31 -0.42
N ILE A 365 6.50 -1.41 -0.74
CA ILE A 365 7.85 -1.38 -0.19
C ILE A 365 8.17 0.06 0.19
N ARG A 366 8.75 0.26 1.38
CA ARG A 366 9.25 1.57 1.84
C ARG A 366 10.59 1.39 2.53
N PHE A 367 11.56 2.23 2.18
CA PHE A 367 12.77 2.38 3.01
C PHE A 367 12.51 3.45 4.06
N SER A 368 13.08 3.27 5.25
CA SER A 368 13.17 4.33 6.24
C SER A 368 14.08 5.45 5.71
N SER A 369 13.79 6.69 6.09
CA SER A 369 14.54 7.87 5.68
C SER A 369 16.02 7.79 6.12
N ASP A 370 16.26 7.17 7.28
CA ASP A 370 17.61 6.88 7.80
C ASP A 370 18.31 5.68 7.12
N GLY A 371 17.61 4.99 6.22
CA GLY A 371 18.07 3.84 5.47
C GLY A 371 18.29 2.58 6.31
N GLN A 372 17.94 2.55 7.60
CA GLN A 372 18.23 1.40 8.47
C GLN A 372 17.24 0.23 8.28
N PHE A 373 16.05 0.51 7.78
CA PHE A 373 14.98 -0.45 7.65
C PHE A 373 14.32 -0.41 6.28
N MET A 374 13.83 -1.58 5.87
CA MET A 374 12.93 -1.72 4.73
C MET A 374 11.65 -2.40 5.18
N VAL A 375 10.52 -1.73 4.97
CA VAL A 375 9.17 -2.23 5.22
C VAL A 375 8.64 -2.85 3.93
N VAL A 376 8.09 -4.05 4.02
CA VAL A 376 7.52 -4.82 2.92
C VAL A 376 6.13 -5.27 3.34
N ALA A 377 5.10 -4.89 2.58
CA ALA A 377 3.72 -5.28 2.84
C ALA A 377 3.23 -6.28 1.79
N GLU A 378 2.57 -7.32 2.26
CA GLU A 378 1.85 -8.31 1.46
C GLU A 378 0.45 -7.77 1.09
N PRO A 379 -0.43 -8.52 0.39
CA PRO A 379 -1.77 -8.02 0.07
C PRO A 379 -2.63 -7.90 1.33
N ALA A 380 -2.40 -8.82 2.28
CA ALA A 380 -3.10 -8.97 3.54
C ALA A 380 -2.18 -9.52 4.62
N ASP A 381 -2.62 -9.35 5.87
CA ASP A 381 -2.15 -10.04 7.09
C ASP A 381 -0.72 -9.80 7.57
N PHE A 382 0.24 -9.60 6.66
CA PHE A 382 1.66 -9.55 6.99
C PHE A 382 2.33 -8.27 6.51
N VAL A 383 3.03 -7.63 7.43
CA VAL A 383 4.03 -6.61 7.15
C VAL A 383 5.36 -7.05 7.73
N HIS A 384 6.41 -6.93 6.93
CA HIS A 384 7.77 -7.31 7.31
C HIS A 384 8.65 -6.09 7.41
N VAL A 385 9.47 -6.02 8.46
CA VAL A 385 10.51 -4.98 8.59
C VAL A 385 11.88 -5.66 8.60
N TYR A 386 12.70 -5.36 7.60
CA TYR A 386 14.05 -5.91 7.44
C TYR A 386 15.11 -4.89 7.87
N SER A 387 16.15 -5.35 8.56
CA SER A 387 17.34 -4.52 8.78
C SER A 387 18.20 -4.47 7.51
N THR A 388 18.46 -3.27 6.99
CA THR A 388 19.33 -3.08 5.82
C THR A 388 20.79 -3.30 6.17
N LYS A 389 21.24 -2.82 7.35
CA LYS A 389 22.59 -3.03 7.89
C LYS A 389 22.89 -4.51 8.13
N GLY A 390 21.87 -5.28 8.51
CA GLY A 390 21.95 -6.73 8.64
C GLY A 390 21.87 -7.49 7.31
N ASP A 391 22.06 -6.81 6.17
CA ASP A 391 21.96 -7.41 4.83
C ASP A 391 20.62 -8.15 4.64
N TYR A 392 19.55 -7.59 5.18
CA TYR A 392 18.19 -8.13 5.13
C TYR A 392 18.03 -9.52 5.77
N LYS A 393 19.02 -10.00 6.54
CA LYS A 393 19.02 -11.35 7.14
C LYS A 393 18.07 -11.49 8.32
N ARG A 394 17.74 -10.41 9.01
CA ARG A 394 16.86 -10.42 10.18
C ARG A 394 15.60 -9.62 9.95
N ARG A 395 14.45 -10.26 10.14
CA ARG A 395 13.12 -9.72 9.87
C ARG A 395 12.26 -9.67 11.12
N GLN A 396 11.63 -8.52 11.35
CA GLN A 396 10.43 -8.43 12.17
C GLN A 396 9.22 -8.79 11.32
N GLU A 397 8.37 -9.66 11.83
CA GLU A 397 7.09 -10.02 11.24
C GLU A 397 5.98 -9.39 12.07
N ILE A 398 5.13 -8.58 11.42
CA ILE A 398 3.92 -7.99 11.98
C ILE A 398 2.77 -8.82 11.42
N ASP A 399 2.10 -9.57 12.30
CA ASP A 399 1.06 -10.56 11.98
C ASP A 399 -0.31 -10.05 12.50
N PHE A 400 -1.24 -9.83 11.58
CA PHE A 400 -2.64 -9.45 11.81
C PHE A 400 -3.54 -10.07 10.73
N PHE A 401 -4.85 -9.81 10.74
CA PHE A 401 -5.80 -10.33 9.77
C PHE A 401 -6.51 -9.20 9.02
N GLY A 402 -6.63 -9.34 7.71
CA GLY A 402 -7.34 -8.41 6.83
C GLY A 402 -6.47 -7.86 5.70
N GLU A 403 -7.12 -7.32 4.68
CA GLU A 403 -6.44 -6.69 3.56
C GLU A 403 -5.69 -5.45 4.03
N ILE A 404 -4.50 -5.25 3.47
CA ILE A 404 -3.73 -4.04 3.71
C ILE A 404 -4.24 -3.00 2.71
N SER A 405 -4.59 -1.80 3.16
CA SER A 405 -4.92 -0.67 2.26
C SER A 405 -3.69 0.17 1.95
N GLY A 406 -2.75 0.21 2.88
CA GLY A 406 -1.43 0.79 2.70
C GLY A 406 -0.58 0.78 3.96
N VAL A 407 0.71 1.04 3.76
CA VAL A 407 1.70 1.17 4.83
C VAL A 407 2.48 2.47 4.65
N SER A 408 2.78 3.15 5.75
CA SER A 408 3.51 4.40 5.71
C SER A 408 4.39 4.57 6.94
N LEU A 409 5.66 4.90 6.72
CA LEU A 409 6.53 5.43 7.76
C LEU A 409 6.30 6.93 7.87
N SER A 410 6.29 7.47 9.08
CA SER A 410 6.40 8.90 9.27
C SER A 410 7.74 9.41 8.72
N PRO A 411 7.84 10.68 8.28
CA PRO A 411 9.08 11.19 7.68
C PRO A 411 10.31 11.15 8.60
N ASP A 412 10.11 11.07 9.91
CA ASP A 412 11.16 10.92 10.93
C ASP A 412 11.46 9.44 11.30
N ASP A 413 10.80 8.49 10.62
CA ASP A 413 10.81 7.05 10.88
C ASP A 413 10.32 6.62 12.28
N GLU A 414 9.77 7.52 13.08
CA GLU A 414 9.39 7.23 14.47
C GLU A 414 8.10 6.42 14.59
N SER A 415 7.23 6.47 13.58
CA SER A 415 5.98 5.72 13.53
C SER A 415 5.82 4.99 12.20
N LEU A 416 5.31 3.76 12.29
CA LEU A 416 4.83 2.96 11.17
C LEU A 416 3.32 2.82 11.30
N TYR A 417 2.59 3.21 10.25
CA TYR A 417 1.16 3.05 10.14
C TYR A 417 0.78 1.98 9.13
N ILE A 418 -0.19 1.15 9.47
CA ILE A 418 -0.71 0.07 8.63
C ILE A 418 -2.23 0.18 8.61
N GLY A 419 -2.81 0.49 7.45
CA GLY A 419 -4.24 0.54 7.29
C GLY A 419 -4.81 -0.82 6.94
N ILE A 420 -5.74 -1.32 7.73
CA ILE A 420 -6.40 -2.61 7.54
C ILE A 420 -7.81 -2.37 7.03
N TRP A 421 -8.14 -3.00 5.91
CA TRP A 421 -9.49 -3.14 5.41
C TRP A 421 -10.02 -4.54 5.75
N ASP A 422 -11.08 -4.58 6.52
CA ASP A 422 -11.81 -5.80 6.89
C ASP A 422 -13.25 -5.41 7.24
N ARG A 423 -14.22 -6.29 6.95
CA ARG A 423 -15.64 -6.00 7.20
C ARG A 423 -15.92 -5.68 8.67
N THR A 424 -15.21 -6.34 9.58
CA THR A 424 -15.43 -6.23 11.03
C THR A 424 -14.28 -5.49 11.70
N TYR A 425 -13.04 -5.84 11.37
CA TYR A 425 -11.81 -5.42 12.05
C TYR A 425 -11.02 -4.33 11.29
N ALA A 426 -11.64 -3.65 10.32
CA ALA A 426 -11.04 -2.48 9.68
C ALA A 426 -10.54 -1.48 10.73
N SER A 427 -9.31 -1.01 10.53
CA SER A 427 -8.61 -0.20 11.51
C SER A 427 -7.31 0.40 11.02
N LEU A 428 -6.74 1.31 11.79
CA LEU A 428 -5.38 1.84 11.59
C LEU A 428 -4.47 1.40 12.74
N LEU A 429 -3.50 0.53 12.45
CA LEU A 429 -2.46 0.17 13.40
C LEU A 429 -1.34 1.22 13.39
N GLN A 430 -0.86 1.56 14.58
CA GLN A 430 0.33 2.37 14.79
C GLN A 430 1.37 1.55 15.55
N TYR A 431 2.59 1.54 15.03
CA TYR A 431 3.78 1.04 15.69
C TYR A 431 4.78 2.16 15.85
N ASN A 432 5.56 2.15 16.93
CA ASN A 432 6.62 3.13 17.17
C ASN A 432 7.99 2.49 17.08
N LYS A 433 8.96 3.21 16.51
CA LYS A 433 10.34 2.76 16.41
C LYS A 433 10.90 2.47 17.80
N ARG A 434 11.54 1.30 17.95
CA ARG A 434 12.27 0.95 19.17
C ARG A 434 13.65 1.57 19.11
N HIS A 435 13.92 2.43 20.09
CA HIS A 435 15.27 2.93 20.34
C HIS A 435 15.99 1.94 21.25
N THR A 436 17.18 1.51 20.85
CA THR A 436 18.09 0.74 21.72
C THR A 436 19.13 1.72 22.24
N TYR A 437 18.99 2.13 23.49
CA TYR A 437 19.93 3.06 24.11
C TYR A 437 21.00 2.24 24.81
N GLY A 438 22.03 1.79 24.07
CA GLY A 438 23.04 0.85 24.58
C GLY A 438 23.72 1.24 25.90
N TYR A 439 23.74 2.53 26.28
CA TYR A 439 24.24 2.98 27.58
C TYR A 439 23.21 2.87 28.71
N LEU A 440 21.91 3.04 28.45
CA LEU A 440 20.86 2.95 29.48
C LEU A 440 20.40 1.50 29.68
N ASP A 441 20.34 0.72 28.60
CA ASP A 441 19.90 -0.68 28.61
C ASP A 441 20.97 -1.65 29.17
N SER A 442 22.19 -1.17 29.46
CA SER A 442 23.26 -1.96 30.09
C SER A 442 23.27 -1.90 31.62
N TYR A 443 22.37 -1.10 32.23
CA TYR A 443 22.21 -0.99 33.68
C TYR A 443 20.99 -1.74 34.24
N VAL A 444 20.26 -2.50 33.41
CA VAL A 444 19.07 -3.26 33.81
C VAL A 444 19.32 -4.75 33.71
#